data_AF-A0AA39ZSM1-F1
#
_entry.id   AF-A0AA39ZSM1-F1
#
_cell.length_a   1.000
_cell.length_b   1.000
_cell.length_c   1.000
_cell.angle_alpha   90.00
_cell.angle_beta   90.00
_cell.angle_gamma   90.00
#
_symmetry.space_group_name_H-M   'P 1'
#
loop_
_entity.id
_entity.type
_entity.pdbx_description
1 polymer ?
#
loop_
_entity_poly.entity_id
_entity_poly.type
_entity_poly.pdbx_seq_one_letter_code
_entity_poly.pdbx_strand_id
1 'polypeptide(L)'
;MRYTQDTSRLKFRTKQWQSLWESNVSNLAALKDVFQSSASTFVAIDTEGYHSKGDIGVTEIGIAVLPHRDQVPAGNATKNLETFFDKSSIQSHSFRIQGRERREKGRDAYQFGESRHIEPREIEPVLVSLFASLKDQFQHLVLVGFDLSSEFMFLASDLHTITPFVSSWVDLQELVADISGSKTSKPSMRYPLLALGFPSGGLSVPNKSQHSAGNDAVRELAILVKLLGLPESSIPPQIHKTSSQASRSRPLRMFWDSCRPRPKELYPFIATVHLTGGKLTCIIKNLEGLQRIFAKYEPTAVGMVKNGNYGWVCLPSADRLAQFFEEIESLEVEGMAWNVTTDYDHDAGLEGSPVGAMTLAQLRAAKAAEQKAEMDNK
;
A
#
# COMPACT_ATOMS: atom_id res chain seq x y z
N MET A 1 -6.38 14.32 -4.91
CA MET A 1 -5.75 15.61 -5.27
C MET A 1 -4.54 15.24 -6.10
N ARG A 2 -4.47 15.68 -7.37
CA ARG A 2 -3.35 15.38 -8.25
C ARG A 2 -2.11 16.15 -7.78
N TYR A 3 -0.93 15.60 -8.02
CA TYR A 3 0.36 16.25 -7.76
C TYR A 3 0.42 17.69 -8.30
N THR A 4 -0.23 17.94 -9.43
CA THR A 4 -0.27 19.24 -10.12
C THR A 4 -0.97 20.36 -9.34
N GLN A 5 -1.69 20.07 -8.24
CA GLN A 5 -2.46 21.07 -7.49
C GLN A 5 -1.77 21.58 -6.21
N ASP A 6 -0.69 20.93 -5.74
CA ASP A 6 -0.01 21.30 -4.50
C ASP A 6 1.53 21.25 -4.65
N THR A 7 2.08 22.19 -5.41
CA THR A 7 3.54 22.41 -5.53
C THR A 7 4.15 22.92 -4.22
N SER A 8 3.36 23.29 -3.21
CA SER A 8 3.87 23.85 -1.96
C SER A 8 4.64 22.82 -1.12
N ARG A 9 4.31 21.53 -1.29
CA ARG A 9 4.98 20.40 -0.62
C ARG A 9 6.33 20.08 -1.25
N LEU A 10 6.42 20.22 -2.56
CA LEU A 10 7.64 20.03 -3.33
C LEU A 10 8.27 21.40 -3.55
N LYS A 11 8.95 21.92 -2.51
CA LYS A 11 9.75 23.15 -2.65
C LYS A 11 10.93 22.89 -3.59
N PHE A 12 10.66 22.81 -4.89
CA PHE A 12 11.67 22.57 -5.90
C PHE A 12 12.69 23.70 -5.86
N ARG A 13 13.92 23.35 -5.50
CA ARG A 13 15.00 24.34 -5.30
C ARG A 13 15.55 24.89 -6.63
N THR A 14 15.20 24.29 -7.77
CA THR A 14 15.82 24.63 -9.07
C THR A 14 14.78 24.70 -10.19
N LYS A 15 14.94 25.65 -11.12
CA LYS A 15 14.06 25.84 -12.30
C LYS A 15 13.94 24.61 -13.20
N GLN A 16 15.00 23.80 -13.31
CA GLN A 16 14.99 22.58 -14.12
C GLN A 16 13.93 21.56 -13.66
N TRP A 17 13.72 21.44 -12.34
CA TRP A 17 12.68 20.57 -11.79
C TRP A 17 11.28 21.09 -12.07
N GLN A 18 11.09 22.40 -12.12
CA GLN A 18 9.81 22.98 -12.51
C GLN A 18 9.45 22.63 -13.96
N SER A 19 10.39 22.78 -14.90
CA SER A 19 10.14 22.43 -16.30
C SER A 19 9.82 20.95 -16.49
N LEU A 20 10.51 20.05 -15.78
CA LEU A 20 10.19 18.62 -15.81
C LEU A 20 8.85 18.35 -15.15
N TRP A 21 8.54 19.00 -14.02
CA TRP A 21 7.27 18.84 -13.33
C TRP A 21 6.08 19.21 -14.23
N GLU A 22 6.22 20.28 -15.01
CA GLU A 22 5.22 20.75 -15.97
C GLU A 22 5.05 19.82 -17.18
N SER A 23 6.04 18.98 -17.51
CA SER A 23 5.97 18.01 -18.61
C SER A 23 5.34 16.66 -18.21
N ASN A 24 4.33 16.70 -17.33
CA ASN A 24 3.54 15.54 -16.90
C ASN A 24 2.65 14.98 -18.04
N VAL A 25 2.71 13.67 -18.24
CA VAL A 25 1.79 12.91 -19.08
C VAL A 25 0.54 12.56 -18.26
N SER A 26 -0.45 13.45 -18.30
CA SER A 26 -1.54 13.50 -17.32
C SER A 26 -2.73 12.58 -17.54
N ASN A 27 -2.79 11.87 -18.67
CA ASN A 27 -3.91 11.00 -19.02
C ASN A 27 -3.50 9.92 -20.03
N LEU A 28 -4.37 8.91 -20.20
CA LEU A 28 -4.10 7.76 -21.05
C LEU A 28 -3.95 8.11 -22.53
N ALA A 29 -4.69 9.10 -23.05
CA ALA A 29 -4.57 9.53 -24.44
C ALA A 29 -3.18 10.13 -24.71
N ALA A 30 -2.76 11.09 -23.88
CA ALA A 30 -1.42 11.67 -23.95
C ALA A 30 -0.32 10.60 -23.81
N LEU A 31 -0.52 9.60 -22.94
CA LEU A 31 0.43 8.49 -22.78
C LEU A 31 0.56 7.67 -24.07
N LYS A 32 -0.56 7.38 -24.74
CA LYS A 32 -0.55 6.67 -26.03
C LYS A 32 0.12 7.50 -27.12
N ASP A 33 -0.13 8.80 -27.17
CA ASP A 33 0.51 9.70 -28.15
C ASP A 33 2.04 9.69 -28.00
N VAL A 34 2.52 9.78 -26.76
CA VAL A 34 3.96 9.67 -26.44
C VAL A 34 4.51 8.29 -26.82
N PHE A 35 3.76 7.22 -26.54
CA PHE A 35 4.12 5.86 -26.93
C PHE A 35 4.07 5.62 -28.45
N GLN A 36 3.36 6.43 -29.23
CA GLN A 36 3.35 6.34 -30.70
C GLN A 36 4.50 7.12 -31.34
N SER A 37 5.00 8.18 -30.70
CA SER A 37 6.13 8.99 -31.19
C SER A 37 7.45 8.21 -31.14
N SER A 38 7.95 7.70 -32.27
CA SER A 38 9.06 6.70 -32.38
C SER A 38 10.36 7.01 -31.63
N ALA A 39 10.51 8.24 -31.14
CA ALA A 39 11.69 8.76 -30.48
C ALA A 39 11.72 8.58 -28.94
N SER A 40 10.67 8.02 -28.32
CA SER A 40 10.56 7.92 -26.84
C SER A 40 10.73 6.51 -26.27
N THR A 41 11.45 6.38 -25.15
CA THR A 41 11.49 5.18 -24.31
C THR A 41 10.94 5.48 -22.91
N PHE A 42 10.54 4.44 -22.20
CA PHE A 42 9.97 4.51 -20.85
C PHE A 42 10.95 3.92 -19.85
N VAL A 43 11.26 4.70 -18.82
CA VAL A 43 12.21 4.35 -17.75
C VAL A 43 11.44 4.39 -16.44
N ALA A 44 11.10 3.22 -15.90
CA ALA A 44 10.48 3.08 -14.60
C ALA A 44 11.52 3.23 -13.48
N ILE A 45 11.15 3.94 -12.42
CA ILE A 45 11.96 4.11 -11.23
C ILE A 45 11.11 3.86 -9.98
N ASP A 46 11.66 3.06 -9.07
CA ASP A 46 11.10 2.86 -7.74
C ASP A 46 12.22 3.01 -6.70
N THR A 47 11.89 3.52 -5.52
CA THR A 47 12.84 3.63 -4.42
C THR A 47 12.31 3.01 -3.13
N GLU A 48 13.17 2.26 -2.44
CA GLU A 48 12.86 1.74 -1.11
C GLU A 48 13.60 2.53 -0.05
N GLY A 49 12.85 3.03 0.93
CA GLY A 49 13.39 3.85 2.01
C GLY A 49 13.43 3.16 3.37
N TYR A 50 14.10 3.81 4.31
CA TYR A 50 13.91 3.57 5.74
C TYR A 50 13.55 4.86 6.45
N HIS A 51 12.76 4.73 7.52
CA HIS A 51 12.55 5.77 8.50
C HIS A 51 13.16 5.28 9.80
N SER A 52 14.36 5.75 10.14
CA SER A 52 14.93 5.48 11.46
C SER A 52 15.42 6.76 12.11
N LYS A 53 14.89 7.06 13.30
CA LYS A 53 15.38 8.08 14.23
C LYS A 53 15.70 9.46 13.59
N GLY A 54 14.87 9.91 12.65
CA GLY A 54 15.02 11.23 12.02
C GLY A 54 15.79 11.23 10.71
N ASP A 55 16.48 10.14 10.36
CA ASP A 55 17.05 9.96 9.03
C ASP A 55 16.02 9.30 8.11
N ILE A 56 15.77 10.00 7.00
CA ILE A 56 15.00 9.53 5.85
C ILE A 56 16.04 9.32 4.76
N GLY A 57 16.14 8.10 4.25
CA GLY A 57 17.11 7.79 3.22
C GLY A 57 16.66 6.64 2.33
N VAL A 58 17.13 6.68 1.09
CA VAL A 58 16.99 5.58 0.13
C VAL A 58 17.97 4.47 0.47
N THR A 59 17.49 3.22 0.38
CA THR A 59 18.22 1.97 0.64
C THR A 59 18.41 1.13 -0.63
N GLU A 60 17.46 1.23 -1.56
CA GLU A 60 17.48 0.53 -2.84
C GLU A 60 16.85 1.44 -3.89
N ILE A 61 17.40 1.40 -5.10
CA ILE A 61 16.87 2.07 -6.29
C ILE A 61 16.65 0.99 -7.35
N GLY A 62 15.42 0.89 -7.83
CA GLY A 62 15.06 0.04 -8.95
C GLY A 62 14.90 0.87 -10.21
N ILE A 63 15.49 0.43 -11.32
CA ILE A 63 15.28 1.03 -12.63
C ILE A 63 14.95 -0.07 -13.63
N ALA A 64 13.87 0.11 -14.39
CA ALA A 64 13.55 -0.76 -15.50
C ALA A 64 13.32 0.06 -16.77
N VAL A 65 13.82 -0.41 -17.90
CA VAL A 65 13.76 0.27 -19.20
C VAL A 65 12.98 -0.61 -20.18
N LEU A 66 12.07 0.00 -20.93
CA LEU A 66 11.35 -0.63 -22.03
C LEU A 66 11.99 -0.24 -23.37
N PRO A 67 12.95 -1.03 -23.91
CA PRO A 67 13.78 -0.58 -25.02
C PRO A 67 13.07 -0.58 -26.37
N HIS A 68 12.13 -1.51 -26.61
CA HIS A 68 11.51 -1.69 -27.92
C HIS A 68 9.99 -1.78 -27.84
N ARG A 69 9.32 -0.93 -28.61
CA ARG A 69 7.85 -0.84 -28.66
C ARG A 69 7.23 -2.02 -29.39
N ASP A 70 7.89 -2.46 -30.46
CA ASP A 70 7.37 -3.51 -31.36
C ASP A 70 7.39 -4.89 -30.71
N GLN A 71 8.10 -5.03 -29.59
CA GLN A 71 8.21 -6.27 -28.82
C GLN A 71 7.22 -6.32 -27.66
N VAL A 72 6.39 -5.29 -27.49
CA VAL A 72 5.35 -5.29 -26.47
C VAL A 72 4.31 -6.37 -26.80
N PRO A 73 4.14 -7.40 -25.95
CA PRO A 73 3.23 -8.50 -26.25
C PRO A 73 1.79 -7.98 -26.42
N ALA A 74 1.20 -8.21 -27.59
CA ALA A 74 -0.20 -7.85 -27.82
C ALA A 74 -1.12 -8.61 -26.83
N GLY A 75 -1.94 -7.87 -26.08
CA GLY A 75 -3.05 -8.40 -25.28
C GLY A 75 -2.68 -9.16 -24.00
N ASN A 76 -3.51 -10.15 -23.65
CA ASN A 76 -3.45 -10.93 -22.40
C ASN A 76 -2.42 -12.09 -22.44
N ALA A 77 -1.47 -12.06 -23.37
CA ALA A 77 -0.56 -13.17 -23.64
C ALA A 77 0.49 -13.44 -22.53
N THR A 78 0.70 -12.50 -21.62
CA THR A 78 1.63 -12.63 -20.49
C THR A 78 0.88 -13.03 -19.22
N LYS A 79 1.07 -14.29 -18.78
CA LYS A 79 0.45 -14.84 -17.58
C LYS A 79 1.22 -14.54 -16.29
N ASN A 80 2.47 -14.10 -16.37
CA ASN A 80 3.28 -13.74 -15.21
C ASN A 80 4.34 -12.67 -15.57
N LEU A 81 4.96 -12.11 -14.54
CA LEU A 81 5.93 -11.02 -14.68
C LEU A 81 7.25 -11.44 -15.36
N GLU A 82 7.71 -12.68 -15.15
CA GLU A 82 8.91 -13.25 -15.78
C GLU A 82 8.75 -13.32 -17.30
N THR A 83 7.66 -13.93 -17.76
CA THR A 83 7.33 -14.01 -19.18
C THR A 83 7.13 -12.62 -19.79
N PHE A 84 6.61 -11.66 -19.01
CA PHE A 84 6.50 -10.28 -19.45
C PHE A 84 7.87 -9.62 -19.63
N PHE A 85 8.76 -9.78 -18.64
CA PHE A 85 10.12 -9.26 -18.66
C PHE A 85 10.90 -9.79 -19.87
N ASP A 86 10.89 -11.12 -20.07
CA ASP A 86 11.62 -11.78 -21.17
C ASP A 86 11.08 -11.36 -22.54
N LYS A 87 9.76 -11.36 -22.72
CA LYS A 87 9.15 -11.05 -24.04
C LYS A 87 9.26 -9.59 -24.42
N SER A 88 9.31 -8.69 -23.45
CA SER A 88 9.38 -7.24 -23.68
C SER A 88 10.83 -6.74 -23.72
N SER A 89 11.81 -7.65 -23.63
CA SER A 89 13.25 -7.35 -23.60
C SER A 89 13.61 -6.26 -22.57
N ILE A 90 12.96 -6.27 -21.41
CA ILE A 90 13.15 -5.23 -20.40
C ILE A 90 14.59 -5.31 -19.87
N GLN A 91 15.24 -4.15 -19.78
CA GLN A 91 16.50 -4.03 -19.03
C GLN A 91 16.15 -3.62 -17.60
N SER A 92 16.67 -4.30 -16.59
CA SER A 92 16.38 -3.95 -15.20
C SER A 92 17.63 -3.93 -14.34
N HIS A 93 17.69 -2.96 -13.43
CA HIS A 93 18.78 -2.69 -12.53
C HIS A 93 18.24 -2.52 -11.11
N SER A 94 18.85 -3.21 -10.15
CA SER A 94 18.62 -2.99 -8.72
C SER A 94 19.93 -2.54 -8.09
N PHE A 95 19.94 -1.34 -7.53
CA PHE A 95 21.08 -0.76 -6.83
C PHE A 95 20.79 -0.72 -5.33
N ARG A 96 21.59 -1.43 -4.54
CA ARG A 96 21.52 -1.40 -3.07
C ARG A 96 22.60 -0.48 -2.53
N ILE A 97 22.23 0.38 -1.59
CA ILE A 97 23.14 1.39 -1.08
C ILE A 97 23.87 0.83 0.14
N GLN A 98 25.20 0.79 0.06
CA GLN A 98 26.05 0.27 1.12
C GLN A 98 25.91 1.09 2.41
N GLY A 99 25.86 0.40 3.54
CA GLY A 99 25.66 1.01 4.85
C GLY A 99 24.23 1.53 5.10
N ARG A 100 23.29 1.29 4.18
CA ARG A 100 21.87 1.65 4.30
C ARG A 100 20.96 0.42 4.15
N GLU A 101 21.48 -0.78 4.38
CA GLU A 101 20.76 -2.01 4.10
C GLU A 101 19.60 -2.24 5.06
N ARG A 102 18.48 -2.72 4.52
CA ARG A 102 17.34 -3.20 5.31
C ARG A 102 17.61 -4.64 5.79
N ARG A 103 16.94 -5.04 6.88
CA ARG A 103 17.02 -6.43 7.39
C ARG A 103 16.65 -7.43 6.30
N GLU A 104 17.54 -8.35 5.96
CA GLU A 104 17.32 -9.31 4.86
C GLU A 104 16.17 -10.29 5.09
N LYS A 105 15.87 -10.61 6.36
CA LYS A 105 14.84 -11.59 6.70
C LYS A 105 13.46 -11.11 6.24
N GLY A 106 12.87 -11.82 5.28
CA GLY A 106 11.55 -11.54 4.74
C GLY A 106 11.52 -10.58 3.55
N ARG A 107 12.70 -10.18 3.05
CA ARG A 107 12.83 -9.33 1.86
C ARG A 107 12.43 -10.06 0.58
N ASP A 108 11.87 -9.32 -0.35
CA ASP A 108 11.75 -9.82 -1.71
C ASP A 108 13.13 -9.89 -2.39
N ALA A 109 13.48 -11.05 -2.91
CA ALA A 109 14.72 -11.18 -3.67
C ALA A 109 14.48 -10.55 -5.05
N TYR A 110 15.43 -9.76 -5.53
CA TYR A 110 15.41 -9.24 -6.89
C TYR A 110 15.54 -10.41 -7.89
N GLN A 111 14.73 -10.42 -8.95
CA GLN A 111 14.57 -11.59 -9.84
C GLN A 111 14.97 -11.32 -11.29
N PHE A 112 15.14 -10.05 -11.67
CA PHE A 112 15.30 -9.64 -13.07
C PHE A 112 16.74 -9.29 -13.42
N GLY A 113 17.70 -9.92 -12.72
CA GLY A 113 19.13 -9.73 -12.91
C GLY A 113 19.89 -9.74 -11.59
N GLU A 114 21.06 -9.08 -11.60
CA GLU A 114 21.90 -8.95 -10.42
C GLU A 114 21.66 -7.63 -9.70
N SER A 115 21.61 -7.69 -8.37
CA SER A 115 21.55 -6.51 -7.52
C SER A 115 22.98 -6.02 -7.24
N ARG A 116 23.27 -4.77 -7.59
CA ARG A 116 24.59 -4.15 -7.41
C ARG A 116 24.64 -3.37 -6.12
N HIS A 117 25.67 -3.60 -5.32
CA HIS A 117 25.91 -2.79 -4.12
C HIS A 117 26.77 -1.60 -4.49
N ILE A 118 26.27 -0.40 -4.25
CA ILE A 118 26.94 0.86 -4.59
C ILE A 118 27.14 1.70 -3.34
N GLU A 119 28.28 2.38 -3.26
CA GLU A 119 28.54 3.33 -2.19
C GLU A 119 27.61 4.54 -2.32
N PRO A 120 27.17 5.18 -1.22
CA PRO A 120 26.29 6.35 -1.28
C PRO A 120 26.79 7.48 -2.20
N ARG A 121 28.11 7.68 -2.26
CA ARG A 121 28.76 8.71 -3.11
C ARG A 121 28.79 8.36 -4.60
N GLU A 122 28.56 7.09 -4.95
CA GLU A 122 28.60 6.59 -6.32
C GLU A 122 27.21 6.54 -6.96
N ILE A 123 26.14 6.80 -6.20
CA ILE A 123 24.76 6.75 -6.70
C ILE A 123 24.57 7.69 -7.87
N GLU A 124 24.86 8.98 -7.71
CA GLU A 124 24.65 9.97 -8.78
C GLU A 124 25.51 9.66 -10.02
N PRO A 125 26.84 9.42 -9.92
CA PRO A 125 27.66 9.05 -11.08
C PRO A 125 27.16 7.81 -11.83
N VAL A 126 26.79 6.74 -11.11
CA VAL A 126 26.31 5.49 -11.72
C VAL A 126 25.01 5.72 -12.48
N LEU A 127 24.08 6.44 -11.87
CA LEU A 127 22.80 6.74 -12.49
C LEU A 127 22.94 7.72 -13.66
N VAL A 128 23.76 8.76 -13.54
CA VAL A 128 24.06 9.68 -14.65
C VAL A 128 24.66 8.92 -15.83
N SER A 129 25.61 8.00 -15.59
CA SER A 129 26.17 7.16 -16.65
C SER A 129 25.11 6.28 -17.31
N LEU A 130 24.19 5.70 -16.53
CA LEU A 130 23.10 4.89 -17.06
C LEU A 130 22.17 5.76 -17.94
N PHE A 131 21.67 6.88 -17.42
CA PHE A 131 20.77 7.76 -18.15
C PHE A 131 21.41 8.39 -19.40
N ALA A 132 22.71 8.72 -19.34
CA ALA A 132 23.46 9.16 -20.51
C ALA A 132 23.49 8.07 -21.60
N SER A 133 23.81 6.82 -21.23
CA SER A 133 23.81 5.70 -22.19
C SER A 133 22.44 5.41 -22.80
N LEU A 134 21.36 5.66 -22.05
CA LEU A 134 20.00 5.58 -22.57
C LEU A 134 19.69 6.74 -23.51
N LYS A 135 20.17 7.95 -23.21
CA LYS A 135 19.98 9.13 -24.04
C LYS A 135 20.70 9.02 -25.39
N ASP A 136 21.84 8.33 -25.41
CA ASP A 136 22.56 8.02 -26.66
C ASP A 136 21.77 7.06 -27.56
N GLN A 137 20.91 6.22 -26.96
CA GLN A 137 20.06 5.27 -27.68
C GLN A 137 18.68 5.85 -28.04
N PHE A 138 18.13 6.73 -27.20
CA PHE A 138 16.77 7.23 -27.29
C PHE A 138 16.71 8.75 -27.11
N GLN A 139 16.00 9.43 -28.01
CA GLN A 139 15.92 10.89 -28.00
C GLN A 139 15.10 11.42 -26.81
N HIS A 140 14.03 10.73 -26.41
CA HIS A 140 13.15 11.13 -25.32
C HIS A 140 13.06 10.03 -24.26
N LEU A 141 13.34 10.38 -23.00
CA LEU A 141 13.23 9.49 -21.85
C LEU A 141 12.02 9.92 -21.02
N VAL A 142 11.02 9.04 -20.93
CA VAL A 142 9.82 9.26 -20.12
C VAL A 142 10.02 8.54 -18.79
N LEU A 143 10.09 9.29 -17.69
CA LEU A 143 10.16 8.71 -16.35
C LEU A 143 8.80 8.13 -15.97
N VAL A 144 8.77 6.89 -15.51
CA VAL A 144 7.56 6.19 -15.09
C VAL A 144 7.70 5.87 -13.62
N GLY A 145 6.61 5.98 -12.87
CA GLY A 145 6.54 5.39 -11.53
C GLY A 145 5.12 5.23 -11.06
N PHE A 146 4.97 4.72 -9.85
CA PHE A 146 3.68 4.49 -9.22
C PHE A 146 3.64 5.15 -7.83
N ASP A 147 3.02 6.32 -7.74
CA ASP A 147 3.11 7.22 -6.57
C ASP A 147 4.49 7.89 -6.42
N LEU A 148 4.93 8.58 -7.48
CA LEU A 148 6.29 9.15 -7.67
C LEU A 148 6.74 10.21 -6.63
N SER A 149 5.96 10.50 -5.58
CA SER A 149 6.30 11.57 -4.63
C SER A 149 7.65 11.37 -3.97
N SER A 150 7.95 10.14 -3.54
CA SER A 150 9.22 9.80 -2.87
C SER A 150 10.38 9.92 -3.84
N GLU A 151 10.20 9.40 -5.05
CA GLU A 151 11.18 9.37 -6.12
C GLU A 151 11.52 10.79 -6.56
N PHE A 152 10.52 11.66 -6.72
CA PHE A 152 10.77 13.07 -7.04
C PHE A 152 11.49 13.81 -5.93
N MET A 153 11.13 13.56 -4.66
CA MET A 153 11.85 14.15 -3.54
C MET A 153 13.31 13.74 -3.56
N PHE A 154 13.59 12.45 -3.72
CA PHE A 154 14.93 11.89 -3.79
C PHE A 154 15.72 12.43 -4.99
N LEU A 155 15.14 12.41 -6.19
CA LEU A 155 15.81 12.92 -7.37
C LEU A 155 16.11 14.42 -7.23
N ALA A 156 15.19 15.19 -6.64
CA ALA A 156 15.36 16.63 -6.47
C ALA A 156 16.38 17.01 -5.38
N SER A 157 16.52 16.19 -4.34
CA SER A 157 17.50 16.43 -3.27
C SER A 157 18.89 15.91 -3.62
N ASP A 158 18.98 14.71 -4.18
CA ASP A 158 20.23 13.94 -4.21
C ASP A 158 20.74 13.66 -5.63
N LEU A 159 19.90 13.77 -6.67
CA LEU A 159 20.22 13.35 -8.04
C LEU A 159 19.84 14.39 -9.11
N HIS A 160 20.07 15.66 -8.79
CA HIS A 160 19.76 16.80 -9.66
C HIS A 160 20.43 16.75 -11.04
N THR A 161 21.53 16.01 -11.21
CA THR A 161 22.21 15.85 -12.49
C THR A 161 21.43 14.93 -13.45
N ILE A 162 20.47 14.15 -12.95
CA ILE A 162 19.65 13.25 -13.79
C ILE A 162 18.55 14.01 -14.55
N THR A 163 18.05 15.12 -13.98
CA THR A 163 16.91 15.88 -14.52
C THR A 163 17.04 16.20 -16.02
N PRO A 164 18.20 16.66 -16.55
CA PRO A 164 18.34 17.00 -17.96
C PRO A 164 18.17 15.83 -18.94
N PHE A 165 18.29 14.58 -18.50
CA PHE A 165 18.11 13.42 -19.37
C PHE A 165 16.63 13.09 -19.62
N VAL A 166 15.76 13.43 -18.66
CA VAL A 166 14.33 13.12 -18.65
C VAL A 166 13.54 14.21 -19.37
N SER A 167 12.72 13.83 -20.35
CA SER A 167 11.89 14.78 -21.12
C SER A 167 10.51 15.00 -20.52
N SER A 168 9.92 13.95 -19.96
CA SER A 168 8.57 13.95 -19.40
C SER A 168 8.45 12.85 -18.36
N TRP A 169 7.33 12.84 -17.63
CA TRP A 169 7.09 11.83 -16.61
C TRP A 169 5.61 11.44 -16.53
N VAL A 170 5.35 10.25 -15.98
CA VAL A 170 4.00 9.73 -15.79
C VAL A 170 3.89 8.98 -14.47
N ASP A 171 2.86 9.30 -13.68
CA ASP A 171 2.49 8.55 -12.50
C ASP A 171 1.33 7.61 -12.82
N LEU A 172 1.64 6.31 -12.83
CA LEU A 172 0.69 5.26 -13.15
C LEU A 172 -0.43 5.15 -12.10
N GLN A 173 -0.18 5.52 -10.83
CA GLN A 173 -1.22 5.49 -9.81
C GLN A 173 -2.31 6.52 -10.11
N GLU A 174 -1.93 7.71 -10.58
CA GLU A 174 -2.88 8.75 -10.99
C GLU A 174 -3.67 8.31 -12.23
N LEU A 175 -2.99 7.80 -13.26
CA LEU A 175 -3.66 7.30 -14.46
C LEU A 175 -4.65 6.17 -14.13
N VAL A 176 -4.26 5.25 -13.26
CA VAL A 176 -5.15 4.15 -12.87
C VAL A 176 -6.33 4.65 -12.03
N ALA A 177 -6.12 5.62 -11.14
CA ALA A 177 -7.20 6.26 -10.40
C ALA A 177 -8.20 6.97 -11.34
N ASP A 178 -7.70 7.69 -12.35
CA ASP A 178 -8.51 8.36 -13.35
C ASP A 178 -9.33 7.37 -14.19
N ILE A 179 -8.67 6.33 -14.71
CA ILE A 179 -9.32 5.28 -15.50
C ILE A 179 -10.41 4.62 -14.65
N SER A 180 -10.12 4.22 -13.41
CA SER A 180 -11.11 3.58 -12.53
C SER A 180 -12.24 4.49 -12.05
N GLY A 181 -12.19 5.80 -12.34
CA GLY A 181 -13.13 6.78 -11.81
C GLY A 181 -13.01 6.99 -10.29
N SER A 182 -11.93 6.51 -9.66
CA SER A 182 -11.72 6.61 -8.22
C SER A 182 -11.18 7.97 -7.83
N LYS A 183 -12.07 8.89 -7.44
CA LYS A 183 -11.66 10.24 -7.00
C LYS A 183 -11.11 10.30 -5.57
N THR A 184 -11.41 9.30 -4.75
CA THR A 184 -11.22 9.37 -3.29
C THR A 184 -10.15 8.42 -2.75
N SER A 185 -9.70 7.42 -3.52
CA SER A 185 -8.66 6.51 -3.04
C SER A 185 -7.62 6.20 -4.10
N LYS A 186 -6.36 6.52 -3.79
CA LYS A 186 -5.19 6.12 -4.56
C LYS A 186 -5.05 4.59 -4.51
N PRO A 187 -5.06 3.88 -5.65
CA PRO A 187 -4.91 2.42 -5.66
C PRO A 187 -3.47 2.03 -5.30
N SER A 188 -3.29 0.95 -4.53
CA SER A 188 -1.97 0.31 -4.41
C SER A 188 -1.65 -0.47 -5.70
N MET A 189 -0.39 -0.56 -6.09
CA MET A 189 0.09 -1.25 -7.31
C MET A 189 -0.45 -2.69 -7.47
N ARG A 190 -0.68 -3.38 -6.35
CA ARG A 190 -1.32 -4.70 -6.31
C ARG A 190 -2.65 -4.78 -7.07
N TYR A 191 -3.53 -3.78 -6.95
CA TYR A 191 -4.86 -3.85 -7.56
C TYR A 191 -4.84 -3.68 -9.09
N PRO A 192 -4.13 -2.69 -9.66
CA PRO A 192 -3.91 -2.61 -11.10
C PRO A 192 -3.33 -3.90 -11.67
N LEU A 193 -2.30 -4.49 -11.05
CA LEU A 193 -1.71 -5.75 -11.52
C LEU A 193 -2.76 -6.88 -11.61
N LEU A 194 -3.55 -7.08 -10.56
CA LEU A 194 -4.63 -8.07 -10.56
C LEU A 194 -5.68 -7.78 -11.64
N ALA A 195 -6.12 -6.53 -11.75
CA ALA A 195 -7.14 -6.11 -12.71
C ALA A 195 -6.67 -6.25 -14.17
N LEU A 196 -5.36 -6.13 -14.42
CA LEU A 196 -4.73 -6.26 -15.73
C LEU A 196 -4.33 -7.72 -16.05
N GLY A 197 -4.82 -8.68 -15.24
CA GLY A 197 -4.72 -10.11 -15.51
C GLY A 197 -3.46 -10.79 -14.95
N PHE A 198 -2.66 -10.10 -14.14
CA PHE A 198 -1.56 -10.77 -13.44
C PHE A 198 -2.09 -11.62 -12.28
N PRO A 199 -1.64 -12.88 -12.13
CA PRO A 199 -2.15 -13.78 -11.11
C PRO A 199 -1.78 -13.31 -9.71
N SER A 200 -2.64 -13.61 -8.74
CA SER A 200 -2.34 -13.38 -7.33
C SER A 200 -1.25 -14.34 -6.85
N GLY A 201 -0.23 -13.82 -6.17
CA GLY A 201 0.93 -14.61 -5.74
C GLY A 201 2.04 -14.67 -6.78
N GLY A 202 3.23 -15.07 -6.35
CA GLY A 202 4.44 -15.02 -7.18
C GLY A 202 5.03 -13.61 -7.32
N LEU A 203 5.83 -13.40 -8.36
CA LEU A 203 6.58 -12.15 -8.57
C LEU A 203 5.70 -10.97 -9.01
N SER A 204 4.56 -11.26 -9.64
CA SER A 204 3.70 -10.22 -10.18
C SER A 204 3.02 -9.40 -9.09
N VAL A 205 2.54 -10.06 -8.02
CA VAL A 205 1.79 -9.38 -6.95
C VAL A 205 2.48 -9.64 -5.60
N PRO A 206 3.14 -8.63 -5.01
CA PRO A 206 3.92 -8.85 -3.81
C PRO A 206 3.04 -9.25 -2.63
N ASN A 207 3.51 -10.25 -1.88
CA ASN A 207 2.91 -10.72 -0.62
C ASN A 207 3.83 -10.50 0.59
N LYS A 208 5.06 -10.02 0.36
CA LYS A 208 6.07 -9.75 1.40
C LYS A 208 5.91 -8.32 1.92
N SER A 209 6.35 -8.08 3.15
CA SER A 209 6.31 -6.75 3.80
C SER A 209 7.50 -5.86 3.44
N GLN A 210 8.52 -6.41 2.80
CA GLN A 210 9.68 -5.68 2.30
C GLN A 210 9.82 -5.99 0.82
N HIS A 211 9.62 -4.98 -0.03
CA HIS A 211 9.68 -5.16 -1.46
C HIS A 211 11.11 -4.94 -1.97
N SER A 212 11.28 -5.16 -3.27
CA SER A 212 12.53 -4.89 -3.97
C SER A 212 12.21 -3.89 -5.05
N ALA A 213 12.85 -2.72 -4.96
CA ALA A 213 12.60 -1.63 -5.88
C ALA A 213 12.79 -2.07 -7.34
N GLY A 214 13.79 -2.93 -7.60
CA GLY A 214 14.01 -3.48 -8.95
C GLY A 214 12.86 -4.36 -9.45
N ASN A 215 12.19 -5.12 -8.58
CA ASN A 215 11.00 -5.88 -8.97
C ASN A 215 9.80 -4.95 -9.20
N ASP A 216 9.64 -3.91 -8.37
CA ASP A 216 8.55 -2.93 -8.48
C ASP A 216 8.67 -2.08 -9.75
N ALA A 217 9.86 -1.62 -10.13
CA ALA A 217 10.08 -0.94 -11.42
C ALA A 217 9.64 -1.80 -12.63
N VAL A 218 9.85 -3.13 -12.59
CA VAL A 218 9.36 -4.04 -13.65
C VAL A 218 7.83 -4.18 -13.61
N ARG A 219 7.22 -4.20 -12.41
CA ARG A 219 5.75 -4.20 -12.24
C ARG A 219 5.12 -2.91 -12.77
N GLU A 220 5.78 -1.77 -12.61
CA GLU A 220 5.35 -0.50 -13.19
C GLU A 220 5.33 -0.55 -14.71
N LEU A 221 6.39 -1.04 -15.35
CA LEU A 221 6.40 -1.24 -16.81
C LEU A 221 5.32 -2.23 -17.26
N ALA A 222 5.04 -3.26 -16.45
CA ALA A 222 3.98 -4.22 -16.73
C ALA A 222 2.59 -3.55 -16.72
N ILE A 223 2.32 -2.68 -15.74
CA ILE A 223 1.11 -1.87 -15.70
C ILE A 223 1.05 -0.95 -16.91
N LEU A 224 2.12 -0.19 -17.16
CA LEU A 224 2.24 0.75 -18.28
C LEU A 224 1.87 0.08 -19.62
N VAL A 225 2.53 -1.04 -19.95
CA VAL A 225 2.30 -1.78 -21.19
C VAL A 225 0.84 -2.22 -21.31
N LYS A 226 0.25 -2.72 -20.23
CA LYS A 226 -1.14 -3.15 -20.24
C LYS A 226 -2.10 -1.97 -20.42
N LEU A 227 -1.82 -0.81 -19.82
CA LEU A 227 -2.59 0.41 -20.02
C LEU A 227 -2.55 0.89 -21.47
N LEU A 228 -1.37 0.86 -22.10
CA LEU A 228 -1.19 1.23 -23.51
C LEU A 228 -2.02 0.34 -24.45
N GLY A 229 -2.18 -0.94 -24.11
CA GLY A 229 -2.99 -1.89 -24.86
C GLY A 229 -4.51 -1.79 -24.65
N LEU A 230 -4.99 -0.96 -23.72
CA LEU A 230 -6.43 -0.78 -23.50
C LEU A 230 -7.06 -0.01 -24.67
N PRO A 231 -8.21 -0.44 -25.24
CA PRO A 231 -8.97 0.38 -26.18
C PRO A 231 -9.35 1.75 -25.57
N GLU A 232 -9.46 2.80 -26.39
CA GLU A 232 -9.88 4.14 -25.91
C GLU A 232 -11.29 4.14 -25.30
N SER A 233 -12.16 3.26 -25.79
CA SER A 233 -13.53 3.06 -25.34
C SER A 233 -13.67 1.99 -24.26
N SER A 234 -12.56 1.47 -23.72
CA SER A 234 -12.63 0.46 -22.65
C SER A 234 -13.40 1.02 -21.48
N ILE A 235 -14.44 0.29 -21.06
CA ILE A 235 -14.92 0.42 -19.68
C ILE A 235 -13.70 0.18 -18.79
N PRO A 236 -13.46 1.02 -17.78
CA PRO A 236 -12.33 0.84 -16.88
C PRO A 236 -12.30 -0.61 -16.42
N PRO A 237 -11.14 -1.31 -16.46
CA PRO A 237 -11.06 -2.58 -15.75
C PRO A 237 -11.57 -2.28 -14.35
N GLN A 238 -12.59 -3.02 -13.91
CA GLN A 238 -13.12 -2.82 -12.57
C GLN A 238 -11.98 -3.17 -11.62
N ILE A 239 -11.20 -2.15 -11.28
CA ILE A 239 -10.28 -2.12 -10.17
C ILE A 239 -11.21 -1.98 -8.98
N HIS A 240 -11.99 -3.03 -8.77
CA HIS A 240 -12.38 -3.40 -7.45
C HIS A 240 -11.06 -3.35 -6.70
N LYS A 241 -11.01 -2.53 -5.66
CA LYS A 241 -10.34 -3.01 -4.46
C LYS A 241 -10.92 -4.40 -4.33
N THR A 242 -10.18 -5.44 -4.76
CA THR A 242 -10.54 -6.82 -4.44
C THR A 242 -10.54 -6.72 -2.96
N SER A 243 -11.75 -6.58 -2.48
CA SER A 243 -11.97 -6.00 -1.20
C SER A 243 -11.32 -7.09 -0.38
N SER A 244 -10.28 -6.73 0.34
CA SER A 244 -9.89 -7.46 1.53
C SER A 244 -11.02 -7.34 2.59
N GLN A 245 -12.27 -7.36 2.09
CA GLN A 245 -13.58 -6.92 2.54
C GLN A 245 -14.67 -7.67 1.74
N ALA A 246 -14.41 -8.17 0.51
CA ALA A 246 -15.12 -9.33 -0.03
C ALA A 246 -14.57 -10.53 0.74
N SER A 247 -15.10 -10.68 1.94
CA SER A 247 -15.41 -11.94 2.60
C SER A 247 -14.48 -13.12 2.25
N ARG A 248 -13.16 -12.91 2.26
CA ARG A 248 -12.29 -13.97 2.74
C ARG A 248 -12.65 -14.03 4.21
N SER A 249 -13.49 -15.00 4.52
CA SER A 249 -13.89 -15.53 5.81
C SER A 249 -12.69 -15.71 6.75
N ARG A 250 -12.03 -14.63 7.11
CA ARG A 250 -11.09 -14.62 8.22
C ARG A 250 -11.96 -14.85 9.44
N PRO A 251 -11.75 -15.95 10.18
CA PRO A 251 -12.46 -16.14 11.43
C PRO A 251 -12.25 -14.87 12.26
N LEU A 252 -13.32 -14.37 12.87
CA LEU A 252 -13.24 -13.19 13.75
C LEU A 252 -12.12 -13.44 14.74
N ARG A 253 -11.06 -12.64 14.64
CA ARG A 253 -9.87 -12.80 15.47
C ARG A 253 -10.22 -12.30 16.86
N MET A 254 -10.25 -13.21 17.82
CA MET A 254 -10.57 -12.89 19.21
C MET A 254 -9.41 -12.19 19.92
N PHE A 255 -8.15 -12.52 19.60
CA PHE A 255 -6.97 -12.06 20.34
C PHE A 255 -6.05 -11.18 19.49
N TRP A 256 -5.84 -9.93 19.90
CA TRP A 256 -5.04 -8.92 19.22
C TRP A 256 -3.80 -8.53 20.04
N ASP A 257 -2.68 -9.21 19.77
CA ASP A 257 -1.42 -8.90 20.44
C ASP A 257 -0.84 -7.57 19.95
N SER A 258 -0.41 -6.74 20.89
CA SER A 258 0.28 -5.48 20.69
C SER A 258 -0.50 -4.43 19.89
N CYS A 259 -1.83 -4.60 19.71
CA CYS A 259 -2.65 -3.69 18.93
C CYS A 259 -4.13 -3.72 19.32
N ARG A 260 -4.84 -2.66 18.95
CA ARG A 260 -6.30 -2.54 19.06
C ARG A 260 -6.97 -3.49 18.06
N PRO A 261 -8.06 -4.19 18.45
CA PRO A 261 -8.90 -4.93 17.51
C PRO A 261 -9.35 -4.07 16.32
N ARG A 262 -9.22 -4.62 15.11
CA ARG A 262 -9.52 -3.94 13.83
C ARG A 262 -10.25 -4.87 12.86
N PRO A 263 -11.05 -4.34 11.92
CA PRO A 263 -11.32 -2.92 11.69
C PRO A 263 -12.44 -2.39 12.61
N LYS A 264 -12.61 -1.06 12.73
CA LYS A 264 -13.53 -0.44 13.72
C LYS A 264 -14.99 -0.86 13.46
N GLU A 265 -15.34 -1.12 12.21
CA GLU A 265 -16.66 -1.53 11.77
C GLU A 265 -17.06 -2.92 12.28
N LEU A 266 -16.08 -3.81 12.55
CA LEU A 266 -16.34 -5.14 13.13
C LEU A 266 -16.31 -5.14 14.66
N TYR A 267 -15.71 -4.11 15.27
CA TYR A 267 -15.58 -3.98 16.72
C TYR A 267 -15.97 -2.56 17.18
N PRO A 268 -17.23 -2.13 16.94
CA PRO A 268 -17.64 -0.74 17.17
C PRO A 268 -17.78 -0.39 18.66
N PHE A 269 -18.10 -1.38 19.50
CA PHE A 269 -18.30 -1.20 20.94
C PHE A 269 -17.04 -1.61 21.69
N ILE A 270 -16.12 -0.68 21.89
CA ILE A 270 -14.78 -0.97 22.42
C ILE A 270 -14.47 -0.10 23.63
N ALA A 271 -14.14 -0.77 24.73
CA ALA A 271 -13.62 -0.16 25.94
C ALA A 271 -12.09 -0.29 25.97
N THR A 272 -11.42 0.74 26.45
CA THR A 272 -10.01 0.70 26.85
C THR A 272 -9.94 0.56 28.36
N VAL A 273 -9.20 -0.42 28.85
CA VAL A 273 -9.09 -0.75 30.28
C VAL A 273 -7.67 -0.55 30.79
N HIS A 274 -7.58 0.09 31.96
CA HIS A 274 -6.35 0.44 32.65
C HIS A 274 -6.43 0.00 34.11
N LEU A 275 -5.28 -0.23 34.74
CA LEU A 275 -5.18 -0.36 36.19
C LEU A 275 -4.73 0.98 36.79
N THR A 276 -5.40 1.42 37.84
CA THR A 276 -5.01 2.61 38.59
C THR A 276 -3.70 2.32 39.33
N GLY A 277 -2.66 3.11 39.05
CA GLY A 277 -1.37 2.98 39.73
C GLY A 277 -0.45 1.86 39.23
N GLY A 278 -0.77 1.18 38.13
CA GLY A 278 0.04 0.05 37.65
C GLY A 278 -0.14 -0.32 36.18
N LYS A 279 0.63 -1.32 35.74
CA LYS A 279 0.48 -1.91 34.40
C LYS A 279 -0.51 -3.05 34.45
N LEU A 280 -1.32 -3.20 33.41
CA LEU A 280 -2.23 -4.33 33.24
C LEU A 280 -1.51 -5.68 33.39
N THR A 281 -0.24 -5.76 32.95
CA THR A 281 0.59 -6.97 33.05
C THR A 281 1.00 -7.40 34.46
N CYS A 282 0.76 -6.56 35.47
CA CYS A 282 0.89 -6.95 36.87
C CYS A 282 -0.10 -8.07 37.21
N ILE A 283 -1.35 -7.95 36.75
CA ILE A 283 -2.46 -8.89 37.02
C ILE A 283 -2.68 -9.82 35.81
N ILE A 284 -2.59 -9.30 34.58
CA ILE A 284 -2.92 -10.01 33.34
C ILE A 284 -1.67 -10.33 32.53
N LYS A 285 -1.21 -11.58 32.57
CA LYS A 285 0.02 -11.98 31.85
C LYS A 285 -0.15 -12.10 30.33
N ASN A 286 -1.38 -12.30 29.84
CA ASN A 286 -1.68 -12.53 28.43
C ASN A 286 -3.13 -12.16 28.07
N LEU A 287 -3.47 -12.22 26.78
CA LEU A 287 -4.79 -11.86 26.27
C LEU A 287 -5.90 -12.80 26.76
N GLU A 288 -5.58 -14.07 27.00
CA GLU A 288 -6.51 -15.06 27.55
C GLU A 288 -6.92 -14.69 28.99
N GLY A 289 -6.00 -14.13 29.78
CA GLY A 289 -6.30 -13.60 31.11
C GLY A 289 -7.25 -12.41 31.04
N LEU A 290 -7.06 -11.52 30.05
CA LEU A 290 -7.94 -10.38 29.81
C LEU A 290 -9.36 -10.82 29.44
N GLN A 291 -9.47 -11.78 28.51
CA GLN A 291 -10.76 -12.35 28.15
C GLN A 291 -11.44 -13.03 29.35
N ARG A 292 -10.67 -13.75 30.18
CA ARG A 292 -11.19 -14.49 31.34
C ARG A 292 -11.75 -13.56 32.41
N ILE A 293 -11.03 -12.49 32.76
CA ILE A 293 -11.49 -11.51 33.75
C ILE A 293 -12.82 -10.88 33.30
N PHE A 294 -12.95 -10.58 32.01
CA PHE A 294 -14.14 -9.94 31.46
C PHE A 294 -15.13 -10.92 30.82
N ALA A 295 -15.03 -12.23 31.09
CA ALA A 295 -15.83 -13.25 30.43
C ALA A 295 -17.35 -13.05 30.63
N LYS A 296 -17.77 -12.50 31.79
CA LYS A 296 -19.16 -12.16 32.11
C LYS A 296 -19.82 -11.26 31.05
N TYR A 297 -19.04 -10.43 30.37
CA TYR A 297 -19.52 -9.46 29.38
C TYR A 297 -19.45 -9.99 27.94
N GLU A 298 -19.05 -11.25 27.76
CA GLU A 298 -18.99 -11.94 26.47
C GLU A 298 -18.18 -11.17 25.40
N PRO A 299 -16.91 -10.84 25.67
CA PRO A 299 -16.10 -10.04 24.76
C PRO A 299 -15.95 -10.72 23.40
N THR A 300 -16.20 -9.96 22.34
CA THR A 300 -16.08 -10.41 20.94
C THR A 300 -14.63 -10.43 20.47
N ALA A 301 -13.80 -9.56 21.04
CA ALA A 301 -12.36 -9.54 20.88
C ALA A 301 -11.69 -8.82 22.06
N VAL A 302 -10.43 -9.14 22.30
CA VAL A 302 -9.56 -8.45 23.25
C VAL A 302 -8.23 -8.12 22.60
N GLY A 303 -7.62 -7.01 23.03
CA GLY A 303 -6.28 -6.63 22.63
C GLY A 303 -5.49 -6.05 23.79
N MET A 304 -4.17 -6.00 23.66
CA MET A 304 -3.30 -5.41 24.67
C MET A 304 -2.16 -4.68 23.99
N VAL A 305 -1.78 -3.51 24.51
CA VAL A 305 -0.63 -2.78 23.97
C VAL A 305 0.67 -3.50 24.31
N LYS A 306 1.68 -3.37 23.46
CA LYS A 306 2.97 -4.08 23.59
C LYS A 306 3.66 -3.89 24.95
N ASN A 307 3.51 -2.73 25.58
CA ASN A 307 4.13 -2.44 26.88
C ASN A 307 3.29 -2.90 28.08
N GLY A 308 2.08 -3.43 27.84
CA GLY A 308 1.19 -3.96 28.86
C GLY A 308 0.53 -2.90 29.74
N ASN A 309 0.57 -1.62 29.35
CA ASN A 309 0.00 -0.55 30.18
C ASN A 309 -1.53 -0.57 30.20
N TYR A 310 -2.17 -1.03 29.12
CA TYR A 310 -3.62 -1.05 28.97
C TYR A 310 -4.08 -2.09 27.96
N GLY A 311 -5.37 -2.37 27.97
CA GLY A 311 -6.02 -3.35 27.10
C GLY A 311 -7.22 -2.76 26.39
N TRP A 312 -7.70 -3.49 25.41
CA TRP A 312 -8.97 -3.24 24.74
C TRP A 312 -9.90 -4.43 24.92
N VAL A 313 -11.17 -4.14 25.19
CA VAL A 313 -12.24 -5.13 25.29
C VAL A 313 -13.35 -4.72 24.34
N CYS A 314 -13.62 -5.55 23.34
CA CYS A 314 -14.70 -5.34 22.38
C CYS A 314 -15.93 -6.12 22.81
N LEU A 315 -17.09 -5.47 22.83
CA LEU A 315 -18.33 -6.00 23.35
C LEU A 315 -19.35 -6.17 22.21
N PRO A 316 -20.37 -7.03 22.40
CA PRO A 316 -21.28 -7.39 21.30
C PRO A 316 -22.34 -6.31 21.02
N SER A 317 -22.57 -5.37 21.94
CA SER A 317 -23.56 -4.29 21.80
C SER A 317 -23.19 -3.04 22.60
N ALA A 318 -23.86 -1.92 22.29
CA ALA A 318 -23.79 -0.69 23.06
C ALA A 318 -24.25 -0.89 24.51
N ASP A 319 -25.36 -1.62 24.74
CA ASP A 319 -25.87 -1.91 26.09
C ASP A 319 -24.86 -2.67 26.94
N ARG A 320 -24.14 -3.63 26.34
CA ARG A 320 -23.08 -4.36 27.03
C ARG A 320 -21.89 -3.45 27.35
N LEU A 321 -21.57 -2.51 26.47
CA LEU A 321 -20.53 -1.51 26.72
C LEU A 321 -20.90 -0.54 27.84
N ALA A 322 -22.15 -0.09 27.90
CA ALA A 322 -22.65 0.74 28.99
C ALA A 322 -22.61 -0.01 30.33
N GLN A 323 -23.13 -1.25 30.37
CA GLN A 323 -23.06 -2.11 31.55
C GLN A 323 -21.61 -2.37 31.99
N PHE A 324 -20.72 -2.63 31.03
CA PHE A 324 -19.30 -2.82 31.31
C PHE A 324 -18.68 -1.58 31.93
N PHE A 325 -19.00 -0.39 31.43
CA PHE A 325 -18.46 0.86 31.94
C PHE A 325 -18.87 1.09 33.41
N GLU A 326 -20.16 0.96 33.71
CA GLU A 326 -20.70 1.15 35.07
C GLU A 326 -20.13 0.15 36.09
N GLU A 327 -20.03 -1.13 35.70
CA GLU A 327 -19.61 -2.19 36.63
C GLU A 327 -18.08 -2.25 36.82
N ILE A 328 -17.27 -1.88 35.82
CA ILE A 328 -15.82 -2.02 35.90
C ILE A 328 -15.14 -0.85 36.62
N GLU A 329 -15.68 0.37 36.56
CA GLU A 329 -15.14 1.49 37.35
C GLU A 329 -15.19 1.21 38.87
N SER A 330 -16.10 0.36 39.31
CA SER A 330 -16.23 -0.07 40.71
C SER A 330 -15.57 -1.42 41.02
N LEU A 331 -14.97 -2.08 40.02
CA LEU A 331 -14.33 -3.36 40.19
C LEU A 331 -12.91 -3.19 40.77
N GLU A 332 -12.63 -3.91 41.86
CA GLU A 332 -11.27 -4.08 42.39
C GLU A 332 -10.82 -5.52 42.20
N VAL A 333 -9.64 -5.71 41.60
CA VAL A 333 -9.02 -7.04 41.45
C VAL A 333 -7.64 -6.98 42.06
N GLU A 334 -7.36 -7.89 43.01
CA GLU A 334 -6.09 -7.94 43.74
C GLU A 334 -5.70 -6.60 44.41
N GLY A 335 -6.71 -5.84 44.87
CA GLY A 335 -6.51 -4.54 45.53
C GLY A 335 -6.19 -3.38 44.57
N MET A 336 -6.32 -3.58 43.27
CA MET A 336 -6.14 -2.53 42.25
C MET A 336 -7.49 -2.15 41.64
N ALA A 337 -7.79 -0.86 41.67
CA ALA A 337 -8.97 -0.30 41.01
C ALA A 337 -8.74 -0.18 39.50
N TRP A 338 -9.79 -0.43 38.72
CA TRP A 338 -9.77 -0.31 37.27
C TRP A 338 -10.21 1.07 36.80
N ASN A 339 -9.67 1.53 35.68
CA ASN A 339 -10.15 2.72 34.98
C ASN A 339 -10.51 2.33 33.54
N VAL A 340 -11.71 2.73 33.11
CA VAL A 340 -12.23 2.42 31.79
C VAL A 340 -12.48 3.70 31.02
N THR A 341 -12.11 3.70 29.74
CA THR A 341 -12.47 4.77 28.81
C THR A 341 -13.09 4.16 27.56
N THR A 342 -13.94 4.92 26.87
CA THR A 342 -14.58 4.47 25.64
C THR A 342 -14.38 5.51 24.54
N ASP A 343 -14.11 5.04 23.33
CA ASP A 343 -14.09 5.87 22.10
C ASP A 343 -15.49 5.90 21.42
N TYR A 344 -16.50 5.32 22.08
CA TYR A 344 -17.87 5.29 21.58
C TYR A 344 -18.56 6.60 21.92
N ASP A 345 -18.78 7.42 20.89
CA ASP A 345 -19.47 8.70 21.02
C ASP A 345 -20.98 8.47 21.01
N HIS A 346 -21.63 8.65 22.17
CA HIS A 346 -23.07 8.43 22.33
C HIS A 346 -23.91 9.51 21.62
N ASP A 347 -23.32 10.68 21.36
CA ASP A 347 -23.98 11.87 20.79
C ASP A 347 -23.79 12.03 19.28
N ALA A 348 -23.02 11.14 18.64
CA ALA A 348 -22.98 11.01 17.18
C ALA A 348 -24.26 10.31 16.69
N GLY A 349 -25.36 11.06 16.73
CA GLY A 349 -26.72 10.60 16.46
C GLY A 349 -26.87 9.71 15.23
N LEU A 350 -27.58 8.60 15.43
CA LEU A 350 -28.19 7.75 14.42
C LEU A 350 -29.37 8.46 13.70
N GLU A 351 -29.25 9.75 13.41
CA GLU A 351 -30.16 10.43 12.49
C GLU A 351 -29.48 10.51 11.12
N GLY A 352 -29.71 9.47 10.29
CA GLY A 352 -29.46 9.57 8.85
C GLY A 352 -28.69 8.43 8.16
N SER A 353 -28.25 7.39 8.87
CA SER A 353 -27.62 6.21 8.24
C SER A 353 -28.51 4.96 8.40
N PRO A 354 -29.01 4.33 7.31
CA PRO A 354 -29.95 3.21 7.40
C PRO A 354 -29.28 1.88 7.78
N VAL A 355 -28.04 1.88 8.25
CA VAL A 355 -27.35 0.68 8.71
C VAL A 355 -27.42 0.63 10.23
N GLY A 356 -28.56 0.18 10.75
CA GLY A 356 -28.65 -0.24 12.15
C GLY A 356 -27.53 -1.23 12.45
N ALA A 357 -26.80 -1.01 13.54
CA ALA A 357 -25.69 -1.88 13.95
C ALA A 357 -26.19 -3.32 14.04
N MET A 358 -25.79 -4.17 13.09
CA MET A 358 -26.15 -5.58 13.10
C MET A 358 -25.52 -6.24 14.32
N THR A 359 -26.34 -6.94 15.11
CA THR A 359 -25.84 -7.79 16.19
C THR A 359 -24.93 -8.88 15.60
N LEU A 360 -23.99 -9.41 16.40
CA LEU A 360 -23.11 -10.50 15.97
C LEU A 360 -23.91 -11.72 15.44
N ALA A 361 -25.09 -11.96 16.00
CA ALA A 361 -26.03 -12.99 15.55
C ALA A 361 -26.60 -12.67 14.17
N GLN A 362 -27.02 -11.43 13.92
CA GLN A 362 -27.48 -10.97 12.61
C GLN A 362 -26.37 -11.01 11.55
N LEU A 363 -25.13 -10.66 11.94
CA LEU A 363 -23.98 -10.74 11.05
C LEU A 363 -23.63 -12.20 10.68
N ARG A 364 -23.74 -13.13 11.64
CA ARG A 364 -23.56 -14.57 11.41
C ARG A 364 -24.71 -15.14 10.56
N ALA A 365 -25.94 -14.73 10.81
CA ALA A 365 -27.11 -15.18 10.05
C ALA A 365 -27.09 -14.68 8.60
N ALA A 366 -26.74 -13.41 8.37
CA ALA A 366 -26.58 -12.84 7.03
C ALA A 366 -25.50 -13.59 6.23
N LYS A 367 -24.37 -13.92 6.88
CA LYS A 367 -23.29 -14.72 6.27
C LYS A 367 -23.71 -16.15 5.95
N ALA A 368 -24.48 -16.80 6.83
CA ALA A 368 -24.99 -18.15 6.58
C ALA A 368 -25.98 -18.16 5.39
N ALA A 369 -26.79 -17.12 5.27
CA ALA A 369 -27.71 -16.94 4.14
C ALA A 369 -26.97 -16.69 2.82
N GLU A 370 -25.93 -15.85 2.83
CA GLU A 370 -25.10 -15.55 1.65
C GLU A 370 -24.32 -16.79 1.15
N GLN A 371 -23.74 -17.57 2.06
CA GLN A 371 -23.08 -18.84 1.72
C GLN A 371 -24.04 -19.88 1.13
N LYS A 372 -25.28 -19.94 1.64
CA LYS A 372 -26.31 -20.81 1.09
C LYS A 372 -26.69 -20.39 -0.33
N ALA A 373 -26.89 -19.09 -0.56
CA ALA A 373 -27.21 -18.55 -1.88
C ALA A 373 -26.08 -18.74 -2.92
N GLU A 374 -24.81 -18.74 -2.48
CA GLU A 374 -23.66 -18.98 -3.37
C GLU A 374 -23.46 -20.46 -3.72
N MET A 375 -23.88 -21.38 -2.83
CA MET A 375 -23.92 -22.82 -3.12
C MET A 375 -25.09 -23.18 -4.04
N ASP A 376 -26.25 -22.54 -3.88
CA ASP A 376 -27.43 -22.81 -4.70
C ASP A 376 -27.31 -22.26 -6.15
N ASN A 377 -26.33 -21.38 -6.41
CA ASN A 377 -26.04 -20.79 -7.73
C ASN A 377 -24.83 -21.42 -8.47
N LYS A 378 -24.27 -22.52 -7.96
CA LYS A 378 -23.23 -23.33 -8.62
C LYS A 378 -23.82 -24.69 -9.00
#